data_AF-A0AAT9H499-F1
#
_entry.id   AF-A0AAT9H499-F1
#
_cell.length_a   1.000
_cell.length_b   1.000
_cell.length_c   1.000
_cell.angle_alpha   90.00
_cell.angle_beta   90.00
_cell.angle_gamma   90.00
#
_symmetry.space_group_name_H-M   'P 1'
#
loop_
_entity.id
_entity.type
_entity.pdbx_description
1 polymer ?
#
loop_
_entity_poly.entity_id
_entity_poly.type
_entity_poly.pdbx_seq_one_letter_code
_entity_poly.pdbx_strand_id
1 'polypeptide(L)' 'MDYLSLICSFSLFGAAFAFYKLHKLWLKDAIEKKDQYKFQINFQSFKNWMIIVMIIMIGLGYFFKAFP' A
#
# COMPACT_ATOMS: atom_id res chain seq x y z
N MET A 1 -5.04 14.95 21.84
CA MET A 1 -4.61 14.79 20.44
C MET A 1 -3.11 14.57 20.44
N ASP A 2 -2.68 13.33 20.22
CA ASP A 2 -1.26 13.01 20.07
C ASP A 2 -0.83 13.33 18.64
N TYR A 3 -0.18 14.48 18.48
CA TYR A 3 0.28 14.97 17.18
C TYR A 3 1.34 14.07 16.55
N LEU A 4 2.12 13.32 17.34
CA LEU A 4 3.16 12.43 16.82
C LEU A 4 2.52 11.21 16.17
N SER A 5 1.51 10.62 16.84
CA SER A 5 0.66 9.57 16.28
C SER A 5 -0.10 10.04 15.03
N LEU A 6 -0.57 11.29 15.01
CA LEU A 6 -1.25 11.87 13.85
C LEU A 6 -0.32 11.98 12.64
N ILE A 7 0.90 12.52 12.82
CA ILE A 7 1.89 12.64 11.73
C ILE A 7 2.28 11.26 11.21
N CYS A 8 2.50 10.28 12.10
CA CYS A 8 2.78 8.90 11.70
C CYS A 8 1.64 8.32 10.83
N SER A 9 0.38 8.55 11.20
CA SER A 9 -0.76 8.08 10.38
C SER A 9 -0.75 8.67 8.98
N PHE A 10 -0.54 9.99 8.84
CA PHE A 10 -0.46 10.64 7.53
C PHE A 10 0.73 10.19 6.69
N SER A 11 1.90 9.99 7.31
CA SER A 11 3.06 9.42 6.61
C SER A 11 2.80 8.00 6.12
N LEU A 12 2.11 7.16 6.91
CA LEU A 12 1.73 5.81 6.50
C LEU A 12 0.72 5.80 5.35
N PHE A 13 -0.27 6.70 5.38
CA PHE A 13 -1.18 6.88 4.24
C PHE A 13 -0.46 7.37 2.98
N GLY A 14 0.47 8.31 3.13
CA GLY A 14 1.32 8.78 2.03
C GLY A 14 2.18 7.66 1.42
N ALA A 15 2.79 6.83 2.27
CA ALA A 15 3.55 5.67 1.85
C ALA A 15 2.67 4.64 1.13
N ALA A 16 1.47 4.34 1.65
CA ALA A 16 0.51 3.45 0.99
C ALA A 16 0.13 3.95 -0.41
N PHE A 17 -0.09 5.25 -0.57
CA PHE A 17 -0.40 5.86 -1.85
C PHE A 17 0.78 5.78 -2.84
N ALA A 18 2.00 6.05 -2.37
CA ALA A 18 3.21 5.91 -3.18
C ALA A 18 3.43 4.45 -3.64
N PHE A 19 3.26 3.49 -2.72
CA PHE A 19 3.33 2.05 -3.03
C PHE A 19 2.26 1.63 -4.02
N TYR A 20 1.03 2.13 -3.89
CA TYR A 20 -0.03 1.88 -4.86
C TYR A 20 0.34 2.39 -6.27
N LYS A 21 0.90 3.59 -6.37
CA LYS A 21 1.31 4.17 -7.66
C LYS A 21 2.46 3.36 -8.29
N LEU A 22 3.45 2.97 -7.50
CA LEU A 22 4.56 2.11 -7.96
C LEU A 22 4.06 0.73 -8.40
N HIS A 23 3.16 0.13 -7.63
CA HIS A 23 2.53 -1.14 -7.98
C HIS A 23 1.74 -1.05 -9.30
N LYS A 24 0.99 0.03 -9.51
CA LYS A 24 0.25 0.26 -10.75
C LYS A 24 1.17 0.40 -11.96
N LEU A 25 2.30 1.10 -11.81
CA LEU A 25 3.34 1.21 -12.85
C LEU A 25 3.96 -0.15 -13.16
N TRP A 26 4.40 -0.87 -12.13
CA TRP A 26 4.97 -2.22 -12.28
C TRP A 26 3.99 -3.19 -12.94
N LEU A 27 2.71 -3.16 -12.56
CA LEU A 27 1.69 -4.03 -13.13
C LEU A 27 1.49 -3.75 -14.62
N LYS A 28 1.53 -2.47 -15.02
CA LYS A 28 1.44 -2.07 -16.44
C LYS A 28 2.62 -2.64 -17.24
N ASP A 29 3.84 -2.47 -16.75
CA ASP A 29 5.06 -3.00 -17.39
C ASP A 29 5.08 -4.54 -17.42
N ALA A 30 4.56 -5.19 -16.37
CA ALA A 30 4.50 -6.65 -16.27
C ALA A 30 3.49 -7.28 -17.24
N ILE A 31 2.32 -6.65 -17.41
CA ILE A 31 1.28 -7.09 -18.36
C ILE A 31 1.76 -6.92 -19.80
N GLU A 32 2.43 -5.81 -20.11
CA GLU A 32 2.95 -5.51 -21.46
C GLU A 32 4.08 -6.48 -21.87
N LYS A 33 4.82 -7.03 -20.91
CA LYS A 33 5.98 -7.89 -21.19
C LYS A 33 5.72 -9.40 -21.30
N LYS A 34 4.60 -9.98 -20.84
CA LYS A 34 4.37 -11.45 -20.98
C LYS A 34 2.98 -11.95 -20.54
N ASP A 35 2.26 -12.60 -21.45
CA ASP A 35 1.01 -13.34 -21.18
C ASP A 35 1.24 -14.68 -20.44
N GLN A 36 2.46 -15.24 -20.50
CA GLN A 36 2.77 -16.59 -20.00
C GLN A 36 2.99 -16.69 -18.48
N TYR A 37 3.14 -15.56 -17.78
CA TYR A 37 3.38 -15.52 -16.33
C TYR A 37 2.20 -14.91 -15.55
N LYS A 38 1.00 -14.91 -16.16
CA LYS A 38 -0.22 -14.32 -15.62
C LYS A 38 -0.48 -14.70 -14.17
N PHE A 39 -0.33 -15.98 -13.81
CA PHE A 39 -0.52 -16.47 -12.44
C PHE A 39 0.49 -15.87 -11.45
N GLN A 40 1.75 -15.77 -11.85
CA GLN A 40 2.82 -15.24 -11.00
C GLN A 40 2.68 -13.72 -10.80
N ILE A 41 2.30 -13.00 -11.86
CA ILE A 41 2.00 -11.57 -11.80
C ILE A 41 0.77 -11.33 -10.90
N ASN A 42 -0.27 -12.16 -11.01
CA ASN A 42 -1.47 -12.02 -10.20
C ASN A 42 -1.21 -12.31 -8.71
N PHE A 43 -0.43 -13.34 -8.40
CA PHE A 43 -0.05 -13.65 -7.01
C PHE A 43 0.84 -12.56 -6.39
N GLN A 44 1.82 -12.06 -7.15
CA GLN A 44 2.67 -10.96 -6.69
C GLN A 44 1.87 -9.65 -6.54
N SER A 45 0.93 -9.40 -7.44
CA SER A 45 0.03 -8.25 -7.37
C SER A 45 -0.87 -8.32 -6.13
N PHE A 46 -1.44 -9.49 -5.84
CA PHE A 46 -2.22 -9.74 -4.62
C PHE A 46 -1.38 -9.50 -3.36
N LYS A 47 -0.15 -10.02 -3.33
CA LYS A 47 0.78 -9.79 -2.22
C LYS A 47 1.09 -8.31 -2.01
N ASN A 48 1.34 -7.56 -3.08
CA ASN A 48 1.56 -6.11 -3.01
C ASN A 48 0.32 -5.37 -2.50
N TRP A 49 -0.87 -5.78 -2.93
CA TRP A 49 -2.14 -5.23 -2.44
C TRP A 49 -2.34 -5.50 -0.95
N MET A 50 -2.06 -6.72 -0.47
CA MET A 50 -2.09 -7.06 0.95
C MET A 50 -1.16 -6.18 1.79
N ILE A 51 0.05 -5.88 1.27
CA ILE A 51 1.00 -4.97 1.94
C ILE A 51 0.43 -3.55 2.03
N ILE A 52 -0.17 -3.04 0.95
CA ILE A 52 -0.79 -1.70 0.96
C ILE A 52 -1.93 -1.64 1.98
N VAL A 53 -2.82 -2.65 1.99
CA VAL A 53 -3.91 -2.72 2.97
C VAL A 53 -3.38 -2.80 4.40
N MET A 54 -2.32 -3.58 4.65
CA MET A 54 -1.69 -3.66 5.96
C MET A 54 -1.14 -2.31 6.42
N ILE A 55 -0.47 -1.56 5.54
CA ILE A 55 0.03 -0.20 5.85
C ILE A 55 -1.12 0.75 6.18
N ILE A 56 -2.23 0.67 5.44
CA ILE A 56 -3.44 1.47 5.70
C ILE A 56 -4.04 1.13 7.07
N MET A 57 -4.14 -0.15 7.41
CA MET A 57 -4.66 -0.60 8.71
C MET A 57 -3.79 -0.11 9.87
N ILE A 58 -2.47 -0.15 9.73
CA ILE A 58 -1.54 0.41 10.72
C ILE A 58 -1.74 1.93 10.84
N GLY A 59 -1.86 2.62 9.70
CA GLY A 59 -2.13 4.07 9.65
C GLY A 59 -3.43 4.45 10.37
N LEU A 60 -4.51 3.68 10.15
CA LEU A 60 -5.78 3.84 10.86
C LEU A 60 -5.62 3.62 12.37
N GLY A 61 -4.87 2.60 12.78
CA GLY A 61 -4.59 2.36 14.21
C GLY A 61 -3.92 3.56 14.89
N TYR A 62 -2.92 4.16 14.25
CA TYR A 62 -2.29 5.38 14.75
C TYR A 62 -3.22 6.60 14.69
N PHE A 63 -4.07 6.70 13.68
CA PHE A 63 -5.04 7.79 13.54
C PHE A 63 -6.09 7.76 14.67
N PHE A 64 -6.68 6.59 14.94
CA PHE A 64 -7.64 6.45 16.05
C PHE A 64 -6.98 6.61 17.42
N LYS A 65 -5.72 6.17 17.58
CA LYS A 65 -4.94 6.39 18.81
C LYS A 65 -4.56 7.87 19.02
N ALA A 66 -4.49 8.66 17.96
CA ALA A 66 -4.21 10.08 18.04
C ALA A 66 -5.42 10.89 18.56
N PHE A 67 -6.64 10.38 18.35
CA PHE A 67 -7.86 10.93 18.94
C PHE A 67 -7.95 10.55 20.43
N PRO A 68 -8.36 11.50 21.30
CA PRO A 68 -8.60 11.24 22.72
C PRO A 68 -9.83 10.35 22.96
#